data_AF-A0A834ML01-F1
#
_entry.id   AF-A0A834ML01-F1
#
_cell.length_a   1.000
_cell.length_b   1.000
_cell.length_c   1.000
_cell.angle_alpha   90.00
_cell.angle_beta   90.00
_cell.angle_gamma   90.00
#
_symmetry.space_group_name_H-M   'P 1'
#
loop_
_entity.id
_entity.type
_entity.pdbx_description
1 polymer ?
#
loop_
_entity_poly.entity_id
_entity_poly.type
_entity_poly.pdbx_seq_one_letter_code
_entity_poly.pdbx_strand_id
1 'polypeptide(L)'
;MATTNRFYILVVSVISGVAAIFHVLSLSTEYWVSGRIFELHSDNPKSSINYGLFKGNYARDLSTYEIYEVQMTCSFKNNICILLCGDEDYKKETLNKLISNNLRGADVDFIFPCYSTSSYSQDFLVSKKNIKSSNNNYNNVQSKYFINAAVWLCTVICLAIATFLGLTSSALSFYNIIGDGTQFYLSVGSLFFYNGLAFVFTLLYIIFWGTLYNLTIFHNVGLPDTLIGLMTSDRNAFLGYSYWISFIPLVLYGSNIGILYYRVYLNGKDSKYKTVYLEDPTNQNIYLN
;
A
#
# COMPACT_ATOMS: atom_id res chain seq x y z
N MET A 1 39.07 0.43 15.85
CA MET A 1 37.95 -0.07 16.69
C MET A 1 36.77 0.91 16.73
N ALA A 2 36.97 2.19 17.06
CA ALA A 2 35.89 3.19 16.93
C ALA A 2 35.36 3.35 15.49
N THR A 3 36.23 3.22 14.50
CA THR A 3 35.90 3.26 13.05
C THR A 3 35.01 2.10 12.61
N THR A 4 35.30 0.87 13.05
CA THR A 4 34.50 -0.33 12.74
C THR A 4 33.08 -0.22 13.32
N ASN A 5 32.94 0.37 14.51
CA ASN A 5 31.63 0.59 15.15
C ASN A 5 30.76 1.65 14.46
N ARG A 6 31.38 2.66 13.83
CA ARG A 6 30.68 3.68 13.04
C ARG A 6 30.27 3.17 11.66
N PHE A 7 31.04 2.24 11.08
CA PHE A 7 30.71 1.63 9.79
C PHE A 7 29.37 0.88 9.82
N TYR A 8 29.09 0.08 10.85
CA TYR A 8 27.80 -0.61 10.98
C TYR A 8 26.62 0.35 11.08
N ILE A 9 26.79 1.50 11.74
CA ILE A 9 25.74 2.53 11.85
C ILE A 9 25.50 3.20 10.49
N LEU A 10 26.57 3.44 9.72
CA LEU A 10 26.46 3.94 8.35
C LEU A 10 25.70 2.97 7.45
N VAL A 11 26.01 1.68 7.52
CA VAL A 11 25.29 0.65 6.76
C VAL A 11 23.80 0.65 7.11
N VAL A 12 23.46 0.72 8.41
CA VAL A 12 22.06 0.81 8.86
C VAL A 12 21.37 2.07 8.32
N SER A 13 22.06 3.21 8.30
CA SER A 13 21.54 4.46 7.73
C SER A 13 21.16 4.28 6.26
N VAL A 14 22.08 3.72 5.45
CA VAL A 14 21.87 3.54 4.02
C VAL A 14 20.72 2.55 3.77
N ILE A 15 20.70 1.43 4.47
CA ILE A 15 19.65 0.42 4.34
C ILE A 15 18.28 0.98 4.74
N SER A 16 18.18 1.72 5.86
CA SER A 16 16.92 2.37 6.27
C SER A 16 16.44 3.38 5.23
N GLY A 17 17.35 4.16 4.65
CA GLY A 17 17.03 5.13 3.60
C GLY A 17 16.52 4.46 2.33
N VAL A 18 17.18 3.38 1.88
CA VAL A 18 16.72 2.60 0.71
C VAL A 18 15.36 1.96 0.96
N ALA A 19 15.13 1.40 2.16
CA ALA A 19 13.82 0.86 2.53
C ALA A 19 12.70 1.91 2.48
N ALA A 20 12.96 3.13 2.97
CA ALA A 20 12.02 4.24 2.90
C ALA A 20 11.71 4.66 1.45
N ILE A 21 12.72 4.68 0.57
CA ILE A 21 12.52 4.96 -0.86
C ILE A 21 11.58 3.93 -1.49
N PHE A 22 11.76 2.65 -1.20
CA PHE A 22 10.86 1.61 -1.71
C PHE A 22 9.42 1.77 -1.19
N HIS A 23 9.21 2.21 0.05
CA HIS A 23 7.87 2.55 0.54
C HIS A 23 7.24 3.71 -0.26
N VAL A 24 8.00 4.77 -0.53
CA VAL A 24 7.52 5.90 -1.35
C VAL A 24 7.18 5.43 -2.77
N LEU A 25 8.03 4.62 -3.40
CA LEU A 25 7.75 4.05 -4.72
C LEU A 25 6.49 3.19 -4.71
N SER A 26 6.31 2.37 -3.68
CA SER A 26 5.09 1.58 -3.51
C SER A 26 3.86 2.49 -3.36
N LEU A 27 3.94 3.57 -2.60
CA LEU A 27 2.83 4.50 -2.37
C LEU A 27 2.43 5.27 -3.63
N SER A 28 3.39 5.68 -4.45
CA SER A 28 3.17 6.54 -5.61
C SER A 28 2.73 5.79 -6.88
N THR A 29 2.84 4.47 -6.91
CA THR A 29 2.62 3.68 -8.13
C THR A 29 1.18 3.17 -8.25
N GLU A 30 0.72 3.06 -9.49
CA GLU A 30 -0.66 2.70 -9.85
C GLU A 30 -0.85 1.20 -10.10
N TYR A 31 0.03 0.36 -9.57
CA TYR A 31 0.10 -1.07 -9.87
C TYR A 31 0.15 -1.91 -8.60
N TRP A 32 -0.78 -1.64 -7.68
CA TRP A 32 -1.06 -2.54 -6.56
C TRP A 32 -1.93 -3.71 -6.99
N VAL A 33 -2.84 -3.47 -7.93
CA VAL A 33 -3.73 -4.46 -8.50
C VAL A 33 -3.77 -4.28 -10.01
N SER A 34 -3.73 -5.39 -10.73
CA SER A 34 -3.95 -5.47 -12.17
C SER A 34 -5.03 -6.51 -12.44
N GLY A 35 -6.09 -6.14 -13.15
CA GLY A 35 -7.23 -7.01 -13.40
C GLY A 35 -7.68 -6.98 -14.85
N ARG A 36 -8.20 -8.12 -15.31
CA ARG A 36 -8.91 -8.24 -16.59
C ARG A 36 -10.40 -8.44 -16.36
N ILE A 37 -11.21 -7.75 -17.15
CA ILE A 37 -12.64 -7.71 -17.02
C ILE A 37 -13.27 -8.30 -18.29
N PHE A 38 -14.23 -9.18 -18.07
CA PHE A 38 -14.93 -9.95 -19.09
C PHE A 38 -16.40 -9.57 -19.09
N GLU A 39 -17.01 -9.61 -20.28
CA GLU A 39 -18.46 -9.55 -20.39
C GLU A 39 -19.05 -10.92 -20.02
N LEU A 40 -20.23 -10.96 -19.41
CA LEU A 40 -20.83 -12.18 -18.86
C LEU A 40 -20.95 -13.35 -19.86
N HIS A 41 -20.91 -13.10 -21.17
CA HIS A 41 -21.09 -14.11 -22.22
C HIS A 41 -19.93 -14.13 -23.24
N SER A 42 -18.78 -13.51 -22.92
CA SER A 42 -17.60 -13.47 -23.79
C SER A 42 -16.34 -13.85 -23.02
N ASP A 43 -15.60 -14.83 -23.55
CA ASP A 43 -14.31 -15.26 -23.01
C ASP A 43 -13.15 -14.34 -23.41
N ASN A 44 -13.39 -13.37 -24.31
CA ASN A 44 -12.38 -12.37 -24.66
C ASN A 44 -12.44 -11.20 -23.66
N PRO A 45 -11.29 -10.82 -23.04
CA PRO A 45 -11.24 -9.69 -22.13
C PRO A 45 -11.55 -8.42 -22.91
N LYS A 46 -12.60 -7.71 -22.49
CA LYS A 46 -12.99 -6.43 -23.09
C LYS A 46 -12.38 -5.24 -22.37
N SER A 47 -11.98 -5.38 -21.12
CA SER A 47 -11.41 -4.26 -20.39
C SER A 47 -10.30 -4.72 -19.47
N SER A 48 -9.39 -3.81 -19.15
CA SER A 48 -8.38 -4.03 -18.14
C SER A 48 -8.34 -2.87 -17.17
N ILE A 49 -7.97 -3.16 -15.93
CA ILE A 49 -7.84 -2.16 -14.89
C ILE A 49 -6.52 -2.34 -14.16
N ASN A 50 -5.79 -1.25 -13.98
CA ASN A 50 -4.62 -1.20 -13.11
C ASN A 50 -4.83 -0.07 -12.11
N TYR A 51 -4.71 -0.33 -10.83
CA TYR A 51 -4.83 0.73 -9.83
C TYR A 51 -3.86 0.57 -8.66
N GLY A 52 -3.47 1.73 -8.12
CA GLY A 52 -2.71 1.88 -6.90
C GLY A 52 -3.62 2.18 -5.72
N LEU A 53 -3.05 2.68 -4.62
CA LEU A 53 -3.83 2.97 -3.41
C LEU A 53 -4.85 4.11 -3.61
N PHE A 54 -4.57 5.09 -4.48
CA PHE A 54 -5.41 6.29 -4.64
C PHE A 54 -6.05 6.43 -6.02
N LYS A 55 -5.33 6.04 -7.07
CA LYS A 55 -5.73 6.23 -8.45
C LYS A 55 -5.31 5.05 -9.31
N GLY A 56 -5.91 4.94 -10.48
CA GLY A 56 -5.62 3.91 -11.46
C GLY A 56 -6.15 4.26 -12.85
N ASN A 57 -5.89 3.35 -13.77
CA ASN A 57 -6.30 3.44 -15.17
C ASN A 57 -7.24 2.28 -15.49
N TYR A 58 -8.40 2.63 -16.02
CA TYR A 58 -9.37 1.68 -16.56
C TYR A 58 -9.36 1.80 -18.08
N ALA A 59 -8.91 0.76 -18.76
CA ALA A 59 -8.91 0.67 -20.20
C ALA A 59 -10.11 -0.16 -20.66
N ARG A 60 -10.96 0.42 -21.50
CA ARG A 60 -12.19 -0.20 -22.01
C ARG A 60 -12.07 -0.41 -23.52
N ASP A 61 -12.30 -1.63 -23.96
CA ASP A 61 -12.35 -2.04 -25.37
C ASP A 61 -13.82 -2.31 -25.75
N LEU A 62 -14.47 -1.27 -26.25
CA LEU A 62 -15.82 -1.34 -26.82
C LEU A 62 -15.71 -1.34 -28.35
N SER A 63 -16.02 -0.19 -28.97
CA SER A 63 -15.79 0.12 -30.38
C SER A 63 -14.50 0.94 -30.57
N THR A 64 -14.11 1.66 -29.51
CA THR A 64 -12.90 2.47 -29.40
C THR A 64 -12.15 2.01 -28.16
N TYR A 65 -10.82 1.99 -28.26
CA TYR A 65 -9.98 1.75 -27.10
C TYR A 65 -9.81 3.07 -26.35
N GLU A 66 -10.39 3.15 -25.15
CA GLU A 66 -10.38 4.36 -24.32
C GLU A 66 -9.81 4.05 -22.94
N ILE A 67 -8.93 4.95 -22.47
CA ILE A 67 -8.34 4.87 -21.14
C ILE A 67 -8.90 5.99 -20.27
N TYR A 68 -9.53 5.61 -19.16
CA TYR A 68 -10.06 6.51 -18.15
C TYR A 68 -9.22 6.47 -16.88
N GLU A 69 -8.99 7.63 -16.28
CA GLU A 69 -8.44 7.72 -14.93
C GLU A 69 -9.56 7.51 -13.90
N VAL A 70 -9.35 6.56 -13.00
CA VAL A 70 -10.26 6.25 -11.88
C VAL A 70 -9.58 6.55 -10.56
N GLN A 71 -10.36 6.99 -9.58
CA GLN A 71 -9.88 7.39 -8.26
C GLN A 71 -10.67 6.67 -7.17
N MET A 72 -9.97 6.30 -6.09
CA MET A 72 -10.55 5.64 -4.93
C MET A 72 -11.48 6.61 -4.20
N THR A 73 -12.77 6.31 -4.18
CA THR A 73 -13.79 7.11 -3.49
C THR A 73 -14.43 6.28 -2.39
N CYS A 74 -14.42 6.81 -1.17
CA CYS A 74 -14.83 6.07 0.02
C CYS A 74 -15.96 6.78 0.78
N SER A 75 -16.92 5.99 1.26
CA SER A 75 -17.92 6.40 2.24
C SER A 75 -17.61 5.71 3.57
N PHE A 76 -16.94 6.43 4.47
CA PHE A 76 -16.55 5.90 5.79
C PHE A 76 -17.76 5.57 6.68
N LYS A 77 -18.90 6.24 6.49
CA LYS A 77 -20.14 5.94 7.21
C LYS A 77 -20.61 4.50 6.98
N ASN A 78 -20.45 4.01 5.75
CA ASN A 78 -20.88 2.67 5.34
C ASN A 78 -19.70 1.69 5.22
N ASN A 79 -18.48 2.14 5.52
CA ASN A 79 -17.23 1.40 5.42
C ASN A 79 -16.96 0.80 4.02
N ILE A 80 -17.32 1.54 2.97
CA ILE A 80 -17.27 1.09 1.57
C ILE A 80 -16.40 2.04 0.75
N CYS A 81 -15.54 1.48 -0.10
CA CYS A 81 -14.81 2.19 -1.14
C CYS A 81 -15.03 1.52 -2.50
N ILE A 82 -14.94 2.33 -3.56
CA ILE A 82 -15.00 1.92 -4.96
C ILE A 82 -14.13 2.84 -5.81
N LEU A 83 -13.80 2.40 -7.02
CA LEU A 83 -13.09 3.20 -8.02
C LEU A 83 -14.10 3.93 -8.91
N LEU A 84 -14.02 5.27 -8.93
CA LEU A 84 -14.91 6.13 -9.72
C LEU A 84 -14.10 7.19 -10.48
N CYS A 85 -14.62 7.60 -11.63
CA CYS A 85 -14.11 8.74 -12.39
C CYS A 85 -15.06 9.95 -12.26
N GLY A 86 -14.64 11.11 -12.78
CA GLY A 86 -15.45 12.34 -12.82
C GLY A 86 -15.22 13.28 -11.64
N ASP A 87 -16.05 14.32 -11.57
CA ASP A 87 -15.98 15.36 -10.54
C ASP A 87 -16.37 14.81 -9.15
N GLU A 88 -15.89 15.46 -8.08
CA GLU A 88 -16.11 15.00 -6.71
C GLU A 88 -17.60 14.84 -6.34
N ASP A 89 -18.44 15.77 -6.77
CA ASP A 89 -19.86 15.75 -6.46
C ASP A 89 -20.55 14.57 -7.16
N TYR A 90 -20.19 14.33 -8.42
CA TYR A 90 -20.67 13.18 -9.19
C TYR A 90 -20.22 11.85 -8.56
N LYS A 91 -18.97 11.76 -8.11
CA LYS A 91 -18.43 10.57 -7.42
C LYS A 91 -19.25 10.25 -6.16
N LYS A 92 -19.54 11.26 -5.32
CA LYS A 92 -20.32 11.09 -4.08
C LYS A 92 -21.77 10.70 -4.37
N GLU A 93 -22.41 11.33 -5.36
CA GLU A 93 -23.78 11.00 -5.76
C GLU A 93 -23.88 9.56 -6.28
N THR A 94 -22.96 9.16 -7.15
CA THR A 94 -22.90 7.81 -7.72
C THR A 94 -22.68 6.75 -6.65
N LEU A 95 -21.76 7.00 -5.70
CA LEU A 95 -21.53 6.12 -4.56
C LEU A 95 -22.80 5.94 -3.71
N ASN A 96 -23.53 7.03 -3.42
CA ASN A 96 -24.78 6.96 -2.66
C ASN A 96 -25.88 6.19 -3.41
N LYS A 97 -25.97 6.35 -4.74
CA LYS A 97 -26.88 5.57 -5.59
C LYS A 97 -26.53 4.07 -5.61
N LEU A 98 -25.24 3.73 -5.62
CA LEU A 98 -24.76 2.34 -5.60
C LEU A 98 -25.07 1.65 -4.28
N ILE A 99 -24.88 2.37 -3.17
CA ILE A 99 -25.17 1.89 -1.80
C ILE A 99 -26.67 1.70 -1.59
N SER A 100 -27.49 2.62 -2.10
CA SER A 100 -28.96 2.54 -1.99
C SER A 100 -29.61 1.54 -2.95
N ASN A 101 -28.82 0.77 -3.73
CA ASN A 101 -29.29 -0.15 -4.77
C ASN A 101 -30.22 0.49 -5.82
N ASN A 102 -30.16 1.82 -5.98
CA ASN A 102 -31.00 2.57 -6.91
C ASN A 102 -30.41 2.66 -8.33
N LEU A 103 -29.17 2.21 -8.53
CA LEU A 103 -28.55 2.12 -9.86
C LEU A 103 -28.91 0.79 -10.54
N ARG A 104 -29.63 0.87 -11.66
CA ARG A 104 -29.88 -0.27 -12.57
C ARG A 104 -28.91 -0.20 -13.75
N GLY A 105 -28.59 -1.35 -14.35
CA GLY A 105 -27.63 -1.44 -15.47
C GLY A 105 -27.92 -0.53 -16.67
N ALA A 106 -29.15 -0.05 -16.84
CA ALA A 106 -29.54 0.88 -17.90
C ALA A 106 -29.09 2.34 -17.66
N ASP A 107 -28.73 2.71 -16.43
CA ASP A 107 -28.33 4.08 -16.05
C ASP A 107 -26.81 4.32 -16.16
N VAL A 108 -26.04 3.27 -16.46
CA VAL A 108 -24.55 3.28 -16.44
C VAL A 108 -23.96 3.66 -17.81
N ASP A 109 -24.72 3.46 -18.89
CA ASP A 109 -24.28 3.74 -20.25
C ASP A 109 -24.34 5.23 -20.63
N PHE A 110 -24.97 6.08 -19.82
CA PHE A 110 -25.05 7.52 -20.07
C PHE A 110 -24.29 8.30 -19.00
N ILE A 111 -23.14 8.83 -19.41
CA ILE A 111 -22.44 9.94 -18.74
C ILE A 111 -21.71 9.50 -17.47
N PHE A 112 -20.68 8.67 -17.63
CA PHE A 112 -19.49 8.93 -16.82
C PHE A 112 -18.81 10.16 -17.44
N PRO A 113 -18.69 11.30 -16.74
CA PRO A 113 -17.78 12.36 -17.17
C PRO A 113 -16.33 11.91 -16.87
N CYS A 114 -15.95 10.72 -17.33
CA CYS A 114 -14.56 10.31 -17.34
C CYS A 114 -13.90 11.07 -18.48
N TYR A 115 -12.90 11.89 -18.18
CA TYR A 115 -12.02 12.42 -19.23
C TYR A 115 -11.16 11.25 -19.74
N SER A 116 -11.32 10.87 -21.00
CA SER A 116 -10.44 9.89 -21.64
C SER A 116 -9.06 10.52 -21.82
N THR A 117 -8.02 9.87 -21.31
CA THR A 117 -6.63 10.35 -21.43
C THR A 117 -6.02 10.03 -22.80
N SER A 118 -6.58 9.04 -23.50
CA SER A 118 -6.28 8.71 -24.88
C SER A 118 -7.44 7.94 -25.51
N SER A 119 -7.70 8.22 -26.79
CA SER A 119 -8.71 7.53 -27.60
C SER A 119 -8.08 7.23 -28.96
N TYR A 120 -8.02 5.96 -29.35
CA TYR A 120 -7.68 5.57 -30.72
C TYR A 120 -8.95 5.08 -31.41
N SER A 121 -9.44 5.87 -32.36
CA SER A 121 -10.60 5.51 -33.17
C SER A 121 -10.17 4.57 -34.29
N GLN A 122 -10.65 3.33 -34.28
CA GLN A 122 -10.80 2.58 -35.52
C GLN A 122 -12.14 2.97 -36.13
N ASP A 123 -12.11 3.66 -37.27
CA ASP A 123 -13.31 3.98 -38.05
C ASP A 123 -13.93 2.68 -38.57
N PHE A 124 -14.89 2.13 -37.83
CA PHE A 124 -15.74 1.06 -38.30
C PHE A 124 -17.20 1.48 -38.22
N LEU A 125 -17.85 1.56 -39.39
CA LEU A 125 -19.28 1.88 -39.54
C LEU A 125 -20.13 0.76 -38.92
N VAL A 126 -20.47 0.90 -37.63
CA VAL A 126 -21.38 -0.05 -36.94
C VAL A 126 -22.82 0.43 -37.07
N SER A 127 -23.61 -0.38 -37.78
CA SER A 127 -25.07 -0.29 -37.83
C SER A 127 -25.66 -0.32 -36.43
N LYS A 128 -26.49 0.70 -36.09
CA LYS A 128 -27.31 0.77 -34.88
C LYS A 128 -28.20 -0.48 -34.77
N LYS A 129 -27.73 -1.52 -34.09
CA LYS A 129 -28.61 -2.56 -33.55
C LYS A 129 -29.21 -2.02 -32.25
N ASN A 130 -30.50 -1.71 -32.30
CA ASN A 130 -31.30 -1.51 -31.10
C ASN A 130 -31.24 -2.80 -30.26
N ILE A 131 -30.39 -2.82 -29.24
CA ILE A 131 -30.43 -3.86 -28.22
C ILE A 131 -31.74 -3.66 -27.48
N LYS A 132 -32.72 -4.52 -27.77
CA LYS A 132 -33.92 -4.65 -26.94
C LYS A 132 -33.45 -5.12 -25.56
N SER A 133 -33.57 -4.23 -24.58
CA SER A 133 -33.44 -4.55 -23.16
C SER A 133 -34.37 -5.74 -22.85
N SER A 134 -33.77 -6.90 -22.60
CA SER A 134 -34.49 -8.04 -22.09
C SER A 134 -34.84 -7.74 -20.63
N ASN A 135 -36.12 -7.50 -20.37
CA ASN A 135 -36.72 -7.45 -19.03
C ASN A 135 -36.60 -8.83 -18.35
N ASN A 136 -35.38 -9.25 -18.03
CA ASN A 136 -35.17 -10.35 -17.12
C ASN A 136 -35.07 -9.77 -15.71
N ASN A 137 -36.14 -9.97 -14.94
CA ASN A 137 -36.17 -9.85 -13.48
C ASN A 137 -35.13 -10.80 -12.87
N TYR A 138 -33.85 -10.42 -12.91
CA TYR A 138 -32.83 -11.04 -12.08
C TYR A 138 -32.94 -10.43 -10.68
N ASN A 139 -33.79 -11.02 -9.84
CA ASN A 139 -33.82 -10.82 -8.39
C ASN A 139 -32.60 -11.45 -7.68
N ASN A 140 -31.53 -11.74 -8.40
CA ASN A 140 -30.27 -12.11 -7.78
C ASN A 140 -29.64 -10.82 -7.28
N VAL A 141 -29.86 -10.50 -6.00
CA VAL A 141 -28.98 -9.61 -5.25
C VAL A 141 -27.62 -10.30 -5.23
N GLN A 142 -26.87 -10.13 -6.32
CA GLN A 142 -25.50 -10.57 -6.42
C GLN A 142 -24.77 -9.79 -5.35
N SER A 143 -24.24 -10.51 -4.35
CA SER A 143 -23.55 -9.91 -3.22
C SER A 143 -22.47 -8.96 -3.76
N LYS A 144 -22.69 -7.65 -3.59
CA LYS A 144 -21.76 -6.65 -4.07
C LYS A 144 -20.51 -6.70 -3.18
N TYR A 145 -19.38 -7.08 -3.76
CA TYR A 145 -18.10 -7.09 -3.08
C TYR A 145 -17.48 -5.71 -3.19
N PHE A 146 -17.68 -4.91 -2.14
CA PHE A 146 -17.09 -3.59 -2.00
C PHE A 146 -15.70 -3.66 -1.36
N ILE A 147 -14.84 -2.69 -1.66
CA ILE A 147 -13.57 -2.53 -0.95
C ILE A 147 -13.88 -1.98 0.46
N ASN A 148 -13.32 -2.58 1.50
CA ASN A 148 -13.53 -2.13 2.87
C ASN A 148 -12.72 -0.85 3.15
N ALA A 149 -13.40 0.24 3.50
CA ALA A 149 -12.78 1.55 3.63
C ALA A 149 -11.78 1.65 4.78
N ALA A 150 -12.09 1.02 5.92
CA ALA A 150 -11.23 1.01 7.09
C ALA A 150 -9.94 0.24 6.81
N VAL A 151 -10.02 -0.94 6.17
CA VAL A 151 -8.84 -1.75 5.84
C VAL A 151 -7.93 -1.03 4.84
N TRP A 152 -8.53 -0.40 3.82
CA TRP A 152 -7.79 0.46 2.89
C TRP A 152 -7.08 1.60 3.63
N LEU A 153 -7.80 2.33 4.48
CA LEU A 153 -7.25 3.46 5.24
C LEU A 153 -6.13 3.01 6.19
N CYS A 154 -6.32 1.90 6.90
CA CYS A 154 -5.29 1.30 7.75
C CYS A 154 -4.04 0.93 6.96
N THR A 155 -4.19 0.41 5.75
CA THR A 155 -3.06 0.11 4.86
C THR A 155 -2.26 1.37 4.54
N VAL A 156 -2.96 2.45 4.12
CA VAL A 156 -2.34 3.74 3.79
C VAL A 156 -1.62 4.34 5.00
N ILE A 157 -2.29 4.37 6.16
CA ILE A 157 -1.71 4.94 7.40
C ILE A 157 -0.49 4.14 7.85
N CYS A 158 -0.57 2.80 7.87
CA CYS A 158 0.55 1.96 8.28
C CYS A 158 1.75 2.14 7.35
N LEU A 159 1.53 2.26 6.03
CA LEU A 159 2.59 2.53 5.07
C LEU A 159 3.21 3.92 5.31
N ALA A 160 2.39 4.95 5.52
CA ALA A 160 2.87 6.30 5.82
C ALA A 160 3.72 6.35 7.10
N ILE A 161 3.27 5.67 8.16
CA ILE A 161 4.02 5.56 9.42
C ILE A 161 5.33 4.79 9.21
N ALA A 162 5.31 3.65 8.50
CA ALA A 162 6.53 2.89 8.20
C ALA A 162 7.56 3.74 7.43
N THR A 163 7.10 4.52 6.45
CA THR A 163 7.94 5.44 5.67
C THR A 163 8.57 6.49 6.58
N PHE A 164 7.78 7.12 7.45
CA PHE A 164 8.27 8.13 8.39
C PHE A 164 9.32 7.53 9.35
N LEU A 165 9.04 6.36 9.93
CA LEU A 165 9.96 5.67 10.84
C LEU A 165 11.26 5.24 10.14
N GLY A 166 11.19 4.86 8.87
CA GLY A 166 12.36 4.57 8.04
C GLY A 166 13.26 5.80 7.83
N LEU A 167 12.66 6.94 7.50
CA LEU A 167 13.38 8.20 7.32
C LEU A 167 13.99 8.70 8.64
N THR A 168 13.25 8.64 9.75
CA THR A 168 13.78 9.02 11.06
C THR A 168 14.91 8.10 11.49
N SER A 169 14.80 6.79 11.27
CA SER A 169 15.90 5.83 11.51
C SER A 169 17.16 6.20 10.71
N SER A 170 17.00 6.53 9.42
CA SER A 170 18.12 6.97 8.58
C SER A 170 18.76 8.25 9.10
N ALA A 171 17.96 9.28 9.41
CA ALA A 171 18.46 10.56 9.92
C ALA A 171 19.17 10.41 11.27
N LEU A 172 18.61 9.64 12.19
CA LEU A 172 19.20 9.36 13.50
C LEU A 172 20.48 8.53 13.37
N SER A 173 20.54 7.58 12.44
CA SER A 173 21.76 6.82 12.17
C SER A 173 22.87 7.73 11.64
N PHE A 174 22.54 8.64 10.73
CA PHE A 174 23.49 9.62 10.22
C PHE A 174 24.00 10.56 11.32
N TYR A 175 23.09 11.06 12.16
CA TYR A 175 23.46 11.90 13.31
C TYR A 175 24.42 11.16 14.26
N ASN A 176 24.16 9.88 14.54
CA ASN A 176 25.01 9.03 15.39
C ASN A 176 26.43 8.80 14.85
N ILE A 177 26.68 9.05 13.56
CA ILE A 177 28.03 8.95 12.98
C ILE A 177 28.85 10.21 13.30
N ILE A 178 28.18 11.37 13.33
CA ILE A 178 28.82 12.68 13.42
C ILE A 178 28.88 13.18 14.87
N GLY A 179 27.82 12.98 15.65
CA GLY A 179 27.70 13.48 17.02
C GLY A 179 28.16 12.49 18.09
N ASP A 180 28.58 13.01 19.24
CA ASP A 180 28.76 12.22 20.46
C ASP A 180 27.39 11.96 21.10
N GLY A 181 26.85 10.76 20.86
CA GLY A 181 25.51 10.35 21.30
C GLY A 181 25.41 10.21 22.82
N THR A 182 25.15 11.33 23.52
CA THR A 182 24.98 11.38 24.99
C THR A 182 23.53 11.21 25.44
N GLN A 183 22.55 11.34 24.54
CA GLN A 183 21.11 11.27 24.83
C GLN A 183 20.50 9.93 24.38
N PHE A 184 19.57 9.37 25.15
CA PHE A 184 18.96 8.05 24.88
C PHE A 184 18.23 7.98 23.52
N TYR A 185 17.52 9.04 23.11
CA TYR A 185 16.87 9.11 21.80
C TYR A 185 17.86 9.15 20.63
N LEU A 186 19.08 9.58 20.90
CA LEU A 186 20.20 9.63 19.97
C LEU A 186 21.18 8.47 20.25
N SER A 187 20.69 7.37 20.82
CA SER A 187 21.48 6.18 21.11
C SER A 187 21.18 5.06 20.10
N VAL A 188 22.06 4.07 20.07
CA VAL A 188 21.90 2.83 19.29
C VAL A 188 20.59 2.12 19.64
N GLY A 189 20.10 2.26 20.88
CA GLY A 189 18.81 1.73 21.32
C GLY A 189 17.62 2.29 20.54
N SER A 190 17.65 3.57 20.15
CA SER A 190 16.57 4.16 19.36
C SER A 190 16.56 3.59 17.93
N LEU A 191 17.71 3.26 17.35
CA LEU A 191 17.78 2.62 16.03
C LEU A 191 17.09 1.26 16.01
N PHE A 192 17.22 0.46 17.08
CA PHE A 192 16.46 -0.79 17.21
C PHE A 192 14.95 -0.51 17.27
N PHE A 193 14.54 0.49 18.05
CA PHE A 193 13.14 0.84 18.21
C PHE A 193 12.52 1.30 16.88
N TYR A 194 13.15 2.23 16.16
CA TYR A 194 12.63 2.76 14.90
C TYR A 194 12.62 1.71 13.78
N ASN A 195 13.68 0.91 13.61
CA ASN A 195 13.69 -0.17 12.61
C ASN A 195 12.70 -1.29 12.97
N GLY A 196 12.56 -1.62 14.26
CA GLY A 196 11.60 -2.62 14.74
C GLY A 196 10.16 -2.16 14.51
N LEU A 197 9.84 -0.90 14.83
CA LEU A 197 8.52 -0.35 14.62
C LEU A 197 8.21 -0.23 13.12
N ALA A 198 9.18 0.21 12.31
CA ALA A 198 9.04 0.23 10.85
C ALA A 198 8.76 -1.18 10.30
N PHE A 199 9.52 -2.20 10.73
CA PHE A 199 9.29 -3.59 10.35
C PHE A 199 7.86 -4.07 10.67
N VAL A 200 7.35 -3.76 11.86
CA VAL A 200 5.99 -4.15 12.27
C VAL A 200 4.93 -3.45 11.41
N PHE A 201 5.04 -2.14 11.20
CA PHE A 201 4.09 -1.42 10.33
C PHE A 201 4.17 -1.86 8.87
N THR A 202 5.36 -2.20 8.38
CA THR A 202 5.55 -2.79 7.05
C THR A 202 4.80 -4.11 6.94
N LEU A 203 4.97 -5.00 7.91
CA LEU A 203 4.26 -6.28 7.97
C LEU A 203 2.74 -6.09 7.99
N LEU A 204 2.25 -5.16 8.82
CA LEU A 204 0.82 -4.90 8.97
C LEU A 204 0.16 -4.46 7.67
N TYR A 205 0.73 -3.49 6.95
CA TYR A 205 0.09 -3.05 5.70
C TYR A 205 0.13 -4.12 4.60
N ILE A 206 1.18 -4.95 4.56
CA ILE A 206 1.27 -6.09 3.63
C ILE A 206 0.14 -7.10 3.91
N ILE A 207 -0.13 -7.38 5.20
CA ILE A 207 -1.21 -8.28 5.64
C ILE A 207 -2.58 -7.66 5.35
N PHE A 208 -2.80 -6.38 5.70
CA PHE A 208 -4.08 -5.71 5.45
C PHE A 208 -4.43 -5.68 3.97
N TRP A 209 -3.48 -5.32 3.10
CA TRP A 209 -3.72 -5.37 1.67
C TRP A 209 -3.90 -6.80 1.13
N GLY A 210 -3.08 -7.75 1.58
CA GLY A 210 -3.17 -9.14 1.13
C GLY A 210 -4.50 -9.80 1.51
N THR A 211 -4.99 -9.53 2.72
CA THR A 211 -6.30 -10.01 3.18
C THR A 211 -7.45 -9.34 2.43
N LEU A 212 -7.39 -8.01 2.23
CA LEU A 212 -8.35 -7.29 1.40
C LEU A 212 -8.39 -7.85 -0.03
N TYR A 213 -7.22 -8.16 -0.59
CA TYR A 213 -7.14 -8.73 -1.92
C TYR A 213 -7.86 -10.08 -2.02
N ASN A 214 -7.54 -11.00 -1.10
CA ASN A 214 -8.08 -12.36 -1.15
C ASN A 214 -9.59 -12.40 -0.86
N LEU A 215 -10.09 -11.51 0.00
CA LEU A 215 -11.50 -11.50 0.40
C LEU A 215 -12.42 -10.75 -0.58
N THR A 216 -11.94 -9.68 -1.22
CA THR A 216 -12.80 -8.83 -2.06
C THR A 216 -12.24 -8.63 -3.46
N ILE A 217 -11.00 -8.13 -3.59
CA ILE A 217 -10.45 -7.69 -4.88
C ILE A 217 -10.31 -8.84 -5.88
N PHE A 218 -9.97 -10.04 -5.40
CA PHE A 218 -9.82 -11.23 -6.23
C PHE A 218 -11.12 -11.61 -6.96
N HIS A 219 -12.27 -11.33 -6.35
CA HIS A 219 -13.58 -11.60 -6.92
C HIS A 219 -14.16 -10.37 -7.66
N ASN A 220 -13.82 -9.17 -7.20
CA ASN A 220 -14.33 -7.93 -7.77
C ASN A 220 -13.33 -6.79 -7.60
N VAL A 221 -12.87 -6.21 -8.72
CA VAL A 221 -11.93 -5.08 -8.77
C VAL A 221 -12.51 -3.76 -8.26
N GLY A 222 -13.78 -3.70 -7.88
CA GLY A 222 -14.38 -2.52 -7.26
C GLY A 222 -14.84 -1.44 -8.26
N LEU A 223 -15.20 -1.83 -9.48
CA LEU A 223 -15.74 -0.94 -10.51
C LEU A 223 -17.28 -1.00 -10.56
N PRO A 224 -17.97 0.12 -10.89
CA PRO A 224 -19.42 0.14 -11.04
C PRO A 224 -19.95 -0.95 -11.99
N ASP A 225 -19.32 -1.12 -13.15
CA ASP A 225 -19.70 -2.12 -14.17
C ASP A 225 -19.69 -3.55 -13.61
N THR A 226 -18.69 -3.86 -12.77
CA THR A 226 -18.54 -5.16 -12.11
C THR A 226 -19.45 -5.33 -10.89
N LEU A 227 -19.88 -4.22 -10.26
CA LEU A 227 -20.77 -4.24 -9.09
C LEU A 227 -22.25 -4.36 -9.46
N ILE A 228 -22.63 -3.84 -10.62
CA ILE A 228 -23.99 -3.91 -11.15
C ILE A 228 -24.22 -5.22 -11.92
N GLY A 229 -23.15 -5.98 -12.17
CA GLY A 229 -23.22 -7.28 -12.84
C GLY A 229 -23.32 -7.17 -14.35
N LEU A 230 -22.88 -6.06 -14.95
CA LEU A 230 -22.74 -5.95 -16.41
C LEU A 230 -21.49 -6.69 -16.91
N MET A 231 -20.44 -6.67 -16.09
CA MET A 231 -19.16 -7.33 -16.35
C MET A 231 -18.71 -8.14 -15.14
N THR A 232 -17.84 -9.11 -15.36
CA THR A 232 -17.22 -9.92 -14.31
C THR A 232 -15.69 -9.78 -14.35
N SER A 233 -15.08 -9.70 -13.18
CA SER A 233 -13.62 -9.76 -12.99
C SER A 233 -13.21 -10.93 -12.10
N ASP A 234 -14.14 -11.87 -11.84
CA ASP A 234 -13.93 -12.96 -10.89
C ASP A 234 -12.69 -13.78 -11.24
N ARG A 235 -11.75 -13.87 -10.28
CA ARG A 235 -10.47 -14.59 -10.36
C ARG A 235 -9.49 -14.09 -11.42
N ASN A 236 -9.73 -12.91 -11.99
CA ASN A 236 -8.90 -12.33 -13.03
C ASN A 236 -8.15 -11.07 -12.58
N ALA A 237 -8.15 -10.81 -11.27
CA ALA A 237 -7.34 -9.78 -10.63
C ALA A 237 -6.07 -10.38 -10.03
N PHE A 238 -4.95 -9.71 -10.21
CA PHE A 238 -3.62 -10.09 -9.76
C PHE A 238 -3.02 -8.97 -8.91
N LEU A 239 -2.21 -9.35 -7.93
CA LEU A 239 -1.38 -8.40 -7.18
C LEU A 239 -0.28 -7.85 -8.09
N GLY A 240 -0.22 -6.53 -8.23
CA GLY A 240 0.75 -5.85 -9.07
C GLY A 240 2.11 -5.67 -8.37
N TYR A 241 3.08 -5.14 -9.11
CA TYR A 241 4.47 -5.04 -8.65
C TYR A 241 4.64 -4.15 -7.41
N SER A 242 3.79 -3.14 -7.20
CA SER A 242 3.87 -2.25 -6.05
C SER A 242 3.72 -3.02 -4.74
N TYR A 243 2.82 -4.01 -4.73
CA TYR A 243 2.64 -4.90 -3.58
C TYR A 243 3.88 -5.78 -3.36
N TRP A 244 4.46 -6.36 -4.41
CA TRP A 244 5.62 -7.25 -4.28
C TRP A 244 6.90 -6.51 -3.86
N ILE A 245 7.10 -5.29 -4.35
CA ILE A 245 8.23 -4.45 -3.96
C ILE A 245 8.19 -4.11 -2.45
N SER A 246 7.01 -4.10 -1.82
CA SER A 246 6.87 -3.87 -0.38
C SER A 246 7.56 -4.92 0.51
N PHE A 247 7.86 -6.12 -0.01
CA PHE A 247 8.64 -7.11 0.72
C PHE A 247 10.12 -6.74 0.85
N ILE A 248 10.66 -5.89 -0.04
CA ILE A 248 12.05 -5.45 0.01
C ILE A 248 12.31 -4.66 1.30
N PRO A 249 11.56 -3.58 1.64
CA PRO A 249 11.67 -2.90 2.93
C PRO A 249 11.56 -3.84 4.14
N LEU A 250 10.67 -4.85 4.10
CA LEU A 250 10.50 -5.80 5.19
C LEU A 250 11.80 -6.55 5.49
N VAL A 251 12.47 -7.06 4.45
CA VAL A 251 13.76 -7.75 4.58
C VAL A 251 14.86 -6.78 5.00
N LEU A 252 14.87 -5.56 4.48
CA LEU A 252 15.86 -4.53 4.81
C LEU A 252 15.79 -4.10 6.30
N TYR A 253 14.59 -3.86 6.83
CA TYR A 253 14.43 -3.55 8.25
C TYR A 253 14.80 -4.74 9.15
N GLY A 254 14.43 -5.97 8.76
CA GLY A 254 14.87 -7.18 9.45
C GLY A 254 16.40 -7.32 9.47
N SER A 255 17.04 -7.03 8.34
CA SER A 255 18.51 -7.05 8.21
C SER A 255 19.17 -5.99 9.08
N ASN A 256 18.60 -4.78 9.17
CA ASN A 256 19.09 -3.73 10.06
C ASN A 256 19.07 -4.15 11.52
N ILE A 257 17.99 -4.79 11.99
CA ILE A 257 17.92 -5.31 13.36
C ILE A 257 19.01 -6.35 13.59
N GLY A 258 19.26 -7.24 12.62
CA GLY A 258 20.34 -8.23 12.66
C GLY A 258 21.74 -7.60 12.73
N ILE A 259 22.00 -6.57 11.91
CA ILE A 259 23.27 -5.84 11.91
C ILE A 259 23.50 -5.13 13.25
N LEU A 260 22.49 -4.46 13.78
CA LEU A 260 22.56 -3.80 15.08
C LEU A 260 22.80 -4.82 16.21
N TYR A 261 22.14 -5.97 16.16
CA TYR A 261 22.34 -7.05 17.13
C TYR A 261 23.76 -7.61 17.05
N TYR A 262 24.27 -7.86 15.85
CA TYR A 262 25.63 -8.32 15.63
C TYR A 262 26.68 -7.31 16.14
N ARG A 263 26.45 -6.01 15.94
CA ARG A 263 27.29 -4.94 16.50
C ARG A 263 27.33 -4.99 18.03
N VAL A 264 26.19 -5.17 18.69
CA VAL A 264 26.13 -5.30 20.16
C VAL A 264 26.89 -6.54 20.63
N TYR A 265 26.71 -7.66 19.93
CA TYR A 265 27.41 -8.91 20.23
C TYR A 265 28.95 -8.77 20.13
N LEU A 266 29.47 -8.12 19.08
CA LEU A 266 30.91 -7.88 18.95
C LEU A 266 31.45 -6.98 20.06
N ASN A 267 30.73 -5.91 20.40
CA ASN A 267 31.13 -5.02 21.49
C ASN A 267 31.11 -5.71 22.86
N GLY A 268 30.27 -6.72 23.06
CA GLY A 268 30.26 -7.55 24.28
C GLY A 268 31.42 -8.54 24.38
N LYS A 269 32.01 -8.95 23.25
CA LYS A 269 33.20 -9.82 23.21
C LYS A 269 34.51 -9.06 23.44
N ASP A 270 34.57 -7.79 23.05
CA ASP A 270 35.73 -6.93 23.30
C ASP A 270 35.79 -6.53 24.78
N SER A 271 36.63 -7.21 25.56
CA SER A 271 36.78 -7.09 27.03
C SER A 271 37.19 -5.71 27.58
N LYS A 272 37.40 -4.70 26.73
CA LYS A 272 37.78 -3.33 27.16
C LYS A 272 36.66 -2.53 27.84
N TYR A 273 35.42 -3.00 27.81
CA TYR A 273 34.28 -2.33 28.44
C TYR A 273 33.81 -2.99 29.75
N LYS A 274 34.50 -4.05 30.23
CA LYS A 274 34.08 -4.79 31.43
C LYS A 274 34.50 -4.13 32.77
N THR A 275 35.15 -2.97 32.74
CA THR A 275 35.68 -2.30 33.95
C THR A 275 35.35 -0.81 33.99
N VAL A 276 34.06 -0.48 34.19
CA VAL A 276 33.67 0.71 34.97
C VAL A 276 32.40 0.34 35.74
N TYR A 277 32.47 -0.69 36.58
CA TYR A 277 31.68 -0.64 37.80
C TYR A 277 32.47 0.30 38.70
N LEU A 278 31.90 1.47 38.96
CA LEU A 278 32.41 2.42 39.96
C LEU A 278 32.75 1.63 41.23
N GLU A 279 34.03 1.65 41.61
CA GLU A 279 34.42 1.31 42.98
C GLU A 279 33.62 2.23 43.90
N ASP A 280 32.79 1.61 44.73
CA ASP A 280 32.02 2.27 45.78
C ASP A 280 33.03 2.95 46.72
N PRO A 281 33.03 4.29 46.89
CA PRO A 281 34.04 5.00 47.68
C PRO A 281 33.85 4.82 49.20
N THR A 282 33.12 3.81 49.66
CA THR A 282 32.73 3.64 51.07
C THR A 282 33.70 2.82 51.92
N ASN A 283 34.81 2.32 51.38
CA ASN A 283 35.86 1.68 52.18
C ASN A 283 37.11 2.57 52.36
N GLN A 284 36.92 3.77 52.91
CA GLN A 284 37.97 4.46 53.66
C GLN A 284 37.97 3.95 55.10
N ASN A 285 38.62 2.81 55.35
CA ASN A 285 39.04 2.41 56.70
C ASN A 285 40.29 1.52 56.59
N ILE A 286 41.39 2.14 56.18
CA ILE A 286 42.73 1.60 56.45
C ILE A 286 43.35 2.55 57.48
N TYR A 287 43.17 2.20 58.77
CA TYR A 287 43.96 2.78 59.84
C TYR A 287 45.37 2.18 59.75
N LEU A 288 46.37 3.04 59.57
CA LEU A 288 47.76 2.73 59.86
C LEU A 288 47.90 2.64 61.39
N ASN A 289 48.27 1.46 61.87
CA ASN A 289 48.83 1.21 63.19
C ASN A 289 50.11 0.41 63.00
#